data_AF-A0A4V1A408-F1
#
_entry.id   AF-A0A4V1A408-F1
#
_cell.length_a   1.000
_cell.length_b   1.000
_cell.length_c   1.000
_cell.angle_alpha   90.00
_cell.angle_beta   90.00
_cell.angle_gamma   90.00
#
_symmetry.space_group_name_H-M   'P 1'
#
loop_
_entity.id
_entity.type
_entity.pdbx_description
1 polymer ?
#
loop_
_entity_poly.entity_id
_entity_poly.type
_entity_poly.pdbx_seq_one_letter_code
_entity_poly.pdbx_strand_id
1 'polypeptide(L)'
;MRRCAAARSPIWRRSRRIFLPVGLVGSAAGAWVLGQASVMIDPEMLIGMVLITLFGPFASAGYIGLIARWAEAPPSATKTFLARGGTATLTAYLTQSLIFSLIFNAYGLGLFGSLGVAACTAIAFLVALVSIGFASLWRSRFERGPMEVLLRRWTYLGTR
;
A
#
# COMPACT_ATOMS: atom_id res chain seq x y z
N MET A 1 28.61 -10.96 -5.76
CA MET A 1 27.25 -10.97 -5.14
C MET A 1 27.39 -10.83 -3.63
N ARG A 2 27.43 -9.60 -3.11
CA ARG A 2 27.46 -9.35 -1.65
C ARG A 2 26.09 -9.71 -1.09
N ARG A 3 25.99 -10.81 -0.34
CA ARG A 3 24.84 -11.07 0.52
C ARG A 3 24.68 -9.83 1.40
N CYS A 4 23.60 -9.07 1.26
CA CYS A 4 23.27 -7.98 2.16
C CYS A 4 23.15 -8.54 3.58
N ALA A 5 24.25 -8.50 4.34
CA ALA A 5 24.35 -8.97 5.72
C ALA A 5 23.49 -8.14 6.70
N ALA A 6 22.83 -7.07 6.22
CA ALA A 6 22.11 -6.11 7.04
C ALA A 6 20.73 -6.59 7.57
N ALA A 7 20.18 -7.70 7.07
CA ALA A 7 18.78 -8.08 7.33
C ALA A 7 18.56 -9.16 8.41
N ARG A 8 19.60 -9.88 8.88
CA ARG A 8 19.47 -10.71 10.11
C ARG A 8 19.45 -9.89 11.42
N SER A 9 19.33 -8.57 11.31
CA SER A 9 19.29 -7.70 12.48
C SER A 9 18.08 -8.05 13.37
N PRO A 10 18.27 -8.06 14.69
CA PRO A 10 17.21 -8.45 15.63
C PRO A 10 15.97 -7.55 15.54
N ILE A 11 16.10 -6.35 14.95
CA ILE A 11 15.03 -5.39 14.74
C ILE A 11 13.91 -5.92 13.84
N TRP A 12 14.22 -6.55 12.70
CA TRP A 12 13.17 -7.08 11.80
C TRP A 12 12.44 -8.28 12.40
N ARG A 13 13.16 -9.09 13.20
CA ARG A 13 12.56 -10.19 13.96
C ARG A 13 11.61 -9.67 15.03
N ARG A 14 12.02 -8.64 15.80
CA ARG A 14 11.16 -8.00 16.81
C ARG A 14 9.95 -7.32 16.16
N SER A 15 10.15 -6.60 15.05
CA SER A 15 9.07 -5.91 14.33
C SER A 15 7.94 -6.87 13.93
N ARG A 16 8.28 -8.02 13.32
CA ARG A 16 7.28 -9.02 12.95
C ARG A 16 6.70 -9.79 14.14
N ARG A 17 7.48 -10.08 15.18
CA ARG A 17 7.01 -10.95 16.29
C ARG A 17 6.27 -10.19 17.39
N ILE A 18 6.51 -8.90 17.53
CA ILE A 18 5.97 -8.07 18.61
C ILE A 18 5.04 -7.00 18.04
N PHE A 19 5.53 -6.14 17.14
CA PHE A 19 4.72 -5.02 16.64
C PHE A 19 3.58 -5.45 15.74
N LEU A 20 3.76 -6.52 14.93
CA LEU A 20 2.69 -7.05 14.09
C LEU A 20 1.48 -7.54 14.91
N PRO A 21 1.60 -8.47 15.88
CA PRO A 21 0.43 -8.91 16.65
C PRO A 21 -0.17 -7.78 17.49
N VAL A 22 0.67 -6.92 18.09
CA VAL A 22 0.19 -5.76 18.85
C VAL A 22 -0.62 -4.81 17.97
N GLY A 23 -0.10 -4.47 16.79
CA GLY A 23 -0.78 -3.61 15.83
C GLY A 23 -2.08 -4.23 15.32
N LEU A 24 -2.05 -5.51 14.92
CA LEU A 24 -3.24 -6.19 14.40
C LEU A 24 -4.33 -6.34 15.46
N VAL A 25 -3.99 -6.77 16.67
CA VAL A 25 -4.96 -6.94 17.76
C VAL A 25 -5.52 -5.58 18.19
N GLY A 26 -4.66 -4.57 18.34
CA GLY A 26 -5.10 -3.22 18.72
C GLY A 26 -5.98 -2.56 17.65
N SER A 27 -5.62 -2.67 16.37
CA SER A 27 -6.45 -2.18 15.27
C SER A 27 -7.74 -2.98 15.10
N ALA A 28 -7.73 -4.31 15.34
CA ALA A 28 -8.94 -5.13 15.31
C ALA A 28 -9.90 -4.79 16.45
N ALA A 29 -9.37 -4.53 17.66
CA ALA A 29 -10.16 -4.02 18.78
C ALA A 29 -10.76 -2.64 18.45
N GLY A 30 -9.97 -1.73 17.86
CA GLY A 30 -10.48 -0.44 17.39
C GLY A 30 -11.59 -0.58 16.33
N ALA A 31 -11.43 -1.48 15.37
CA ALA A 31 -12.43 -1.78 14.35
C ALA A 31 -13.71 -2.39 14.94
N TRP A 32 -13.57 -3.25 15.95
CA TRP A 32 -14.70 -3.84 16.67
C TRP A 32 -15.50 -2.78 17.42
N VAL A 33 -14.82 -1.83 18.08
CA VAL A 33 -15.48 -0.70 18.76
C VAL A 33 -16.17 0.22 17.75
N LEU A 34 -15.52 0.53 16.63
CA LEU A 34 -16.12 1.29 15.53
C LEU A 34 -17.39 0.62 14.97
N GLY A 35 -17.42 -0.71 14.90
CA GLY A 35 -18.59 -1.47 14.44
C GLY A 35 -19.80 -1.40 15.38
N GLN A 36 -19.63 -0.91 16.61
CA GLN A 36 -20.72 -0.72 17.57
C GLN A 36 -21.32 0.69 17.50
N ALA A 37 -20.65 1.65 16.86
CA ALA A 37 -21.16 3.00 16.71
C ALA A 37 -22.37 3.02 15.76
N SER A 38 -23.43 3.69 16.18
CA SER A 38 -24.68 3.82 15.42
C SER A 38 -24.77 5.16 14.69
N VAL A 39 -24.18 6.21 15.27
CA VAL A 39 -24.15 7.57 14.74
C VAL A 39 -22.73 8.12 14.83
N MET A 40 -22.39 9.08 13.97
CA MET A 40 -21.04 9.65 13.89
C MET A 40 -20.54 10.35 15.16
N ILE A 41 -21.43 10.66 16.11
CA ILE A 41 -21.12 11.42 17.33
C ILE A 41 -20.94 10.48 18.53
N ASP A 42 -21.17 9.18 18.35
CA ASP A 42 -21.05 8.18 19.40
C ASP A 42 -19.61 8.11 19.94
N PRO A 43 -19.40 8.07 21.28
CA PRO A 43 -18.07 7.96 21.88
C PRO A 43 -17.26 6.78 21.33
N GLU A 44 -17.93 5.68 21.00
CA GLU A 44 -17.38 4.47 20.40
C GLU A 44 -16.68 4.77 19.07
N MET A 45 -17.23 5.68 18.26
CA MET A 45 -16.63 6.06 16.99
C MET A 45 -15.28 6.75 17.20
N LEU A 46 -15.21 7.70 18.14
CA LEU A 46 -13.96 8.39 18.49
C LEU A 46 -12.93 7.42 19.09
N ILE A 47 -13.35 6.59 20.04
CA ILE A 47 -12.48 5.61 20.70
C ILE A 47 -11.91 4.63 19.67
N GLY A 48 -12.76 4.07 18.80
CA GLY A 48 -12.30 3.13 17.78
C GLY A 48 -11.35 3.77 16.76
N MET A 49 -11.61 5.02 16.34
CA MET A 49 -10.67 5.76 15.47
C MET A 49 -9.32 6.04 16.13
N VAL A 50 -9.32 6.43 17.41
CA VAL A 50 -8.09 6.65 18.19
C VAL A 50 -7.29 5.35 18.28
N LEU A 51 -7.95 4.22 18.60
CA LEU A 51 -7.29 2.92 18.67
C LEU A 51 -6.68 2.52 17.32
N ILE A 52 -7.43 2.60 16.22
CA ILE A 52 -6.89 2.27 14.89
C ILE A 52 -5.69 3.16 14.53
N THR A 53 -5.78 4.47 14.80
CA THR A 53 -4.72 5.43 14.51
C THR A 53 -3.47 5.17 15.36
N LEU A 54 -3.65 4.84 16.64
CA LEU A 54 -2.56 4.56 17.57
C LEU A 54 -1.84 3.25 17.22
N PHE A 55 -2.59 2.21 16.85
CA PHE A 55 -2.04 0.88 16.54
C PHE A 55 -1.59 0.70 15.08
N GLY A 56 -2.06 1.56 14.16
CA GLY A 56 -1.68 1.55 12.75
C GLY A 56 -0.16 1.60 12.47
N PRO A 57 0.62 2.46 13.14
CA PRO A 57 2.08 2.46 13.03
C PRO A 57 2.73 1.14 13.46
N PHE A 58 2.20 0.47 14.49
CA PHE A 58 2.71 -0.84 14.94
C PHE A 58 2.43 -1.92 13.89
N ALA A 59 1.22 -1.94 13.33
CA ALA A 59 0.87 -2.85 12.23
C ALA A 59 1.77 -2.60 11.02
N SER A 60 2.00 -1.33 10.66
CA SER A 60 2.90 -0.92 9.57
C SER A 60 4.34 -1.39 9.78
N ALA A 61 4.90 -1.20 10.98
CA ALA A 61 6.22 -1.72 11.34
C ALA A 61 6.25 -3.27 11.24
N GLY A 62 5.18 -3.93 11.67
CA GLY A 62 4.98 -5.36 11.51
C GLY A 62 5.04 -5.82 10.06
N TYR A 63 4.30 -5.14 9.16
CA TYR A 63 4.30 -5.41 7.72
C TYR A 63 5.67 -5.20 7.09
N ILE A 64 6.40 -4.13 7.46
CA ILE A 64 7.78 -3.92 7.01
C ILE A 64 8.68 -5.09 7.45
N GLY A 65 8.52 -5.59 8.68
CA GLY A 65 9.26 -6.77 9.16
C GLY A 65 8.94 -8.08 8.43
N LEU A 66 7.72 -8.23 7.90
CA LEU A 66 7.35 -9.32 6.99
C LEU A 66 8.02 -9.17 5.63
N ILE A 67 7.92 -7.97 5.03
CA ILE A 67 8.51 -7.64 3.74
C ILE A 67 10.03 -7.80 3.79
N ALA A 68 10.69 -7.35 4.86
CA ALA A 68 12.13 -7.50 5.06
C ALA A 68 12.56 -8.98 5.07
N ARG A 69 11.83 -9.85 5.78
CA ARG A 69 12.10 -11.30 5.75
C ARG A 69 11.87 -11.89 4.36
N TRP A 70 10.81 -11.48 3.68
CA TRP A 70 10.55 -11.94 2.31
C TRP A 70 11.63 -11.45 1.34
N ALA A 71 12.18 -10.26 1.58
CA ALA A 71 13.31 -9.70 0.84
C ALA A 71 14.63 -10.48 1.05
N GLU A 72 14.77 -11.26 2.12
CA GLU A 72 15.92 -12.16 2.33
C GLU A 72 15.83 -13.48 1.54
N ALA A 73 14.62 -13.92 1.20
CA ALA A 73 14.43 -15.17 0.46
C ALA A 73 15.13 -15.12 -0.92
N PRO A 74 15.54 -16.27 -1.49
CA PRO A 74 16.12 -16.32 -2.82
C PRO A 74 15.26 -15.56 -3.86
N PRO A 75 15.87 -14.93 -4.87
CA PRO A 75 15.13 -14.25 -5.91
C PRO A 75 14.19 -15.23 -6.63
N SER A 76 12.92 -14.86 -6.75
CA SER A 76 11.92 -15.58 -7.54
C SER A 76 11.41 -14.68 -8.66
N ALA A 77 10.80 -15.27 -9.70
CA ALA A 77 10.22 -14.51 -10.81
C ALA A 77 9.21 -13.46 -10.29
N THR A 78 8.34 -13.86 -9.36
CA THR A 78 7.37 -12.99 -8.69
C THR A 78 8.06 -11.86 -7.94
N LYS A 79 9.10 -12.15 -7.15
CA LYS A 79 9.81 -11.12 -6.39
C LYS A 79 10.51 -10.11 -7.31
N THR A 80 11.15 -10.58 -8.37
CA THR A 80 11.75 -9.72 -9.39
C THR A 80 10.71 -8.85 -10.08
N PHE A 81 9.55 -9.43 -10.42
CA PHE A 81 8.44 -8.72 -11.03
C PHE A 81 7.90 -7.61 -10.11
N LEU A 82 7.60 -7.93 -8.85
CA LEU A 82 7.16 -6.94 -7.86
C LEU A 82 8.23 -5.86 -7.60
N ALA A 83 9.50 -6.25 -7.48
CA ALA A 83 10.59 -5.30 -7.29
C ALA A 83 10.72 -4.32 -8.46
N ARG A 84 10.55 -4.79 -9.71
CA ARG A 84 10.54 -3.93 -10.89
C ARG A 84 9.38 -2.94 -10.85
N GLY A 85 8.16 -3.42 -10.61
CA GLY A 85 6.96 -2.56 -10.52
C GLY A 85 7.08 -1.51 -9.41
N GLY A 86 7.68 -1.87 -8.28
CA GLY A 86 7.93 -0.94 -7.15
C GLY A 86 8.89 0.22 -7.46
N THR A 87 9.58 0.24 -8.60
CA THR A 87 10.44 1.37 -9.01
C THR A 87 9.69 2.48 -9.76
N ALA A 88 8.40 2.30 -10.04
CA ALA A 88 7.55 3.26 -10.74
C ALA A 88 6.32 3.64 -9.90
N THR A 89 6.55 4.08 -8.66
CA THR A 89 5.50 4.37 -7.67
C THR A 89 4.60 5.53 -8.07
N LEU A 90 5.15 6.58 -8.70
CA LEU A 90 4.36 7.74 -9.13
C LEU A 90 3.45 7.37 -10.29
N THR A 91 3.97 6.64 -11.27
CA THR A 91 3.16 6.10 -12.37
C THR A 91 2.07 5.19 -11.82
N ALA A 92 2.41 4.22 -10.96
CA ALA A 92 1.43 3.31 -10.38
C ALA A 92 0.33 4.05 -9.58
N TYR A 93 0.70 5.05 -8.79
CA TYR A 93 -0.24 5.85 -8.01
C TYR A 93 -1.19 6.68 -8.91
N LEU A 94 -0.67 7.30 -9.97
CA LEU A 94 -1.48 8.07 -10.91
C LEU A 94 -2.39 7.17 -11.74
N THR A 95 -1.91 6.02 -12.18
CA THR A 95 -2.74 5.01 -12.86
C THR A 95 -3.86 4.52 -11.96
N GLN A 96 -3.56 4.16 -10.70
CA GLN A 96 -4.57 3.75 -9.72
C GLN A 96 -5.60 4.86 -9.46
N SER A 97 -5.14 6.08 -9.24
CA SER A 97 -6.01 7.25 -9.01
C SER A 97 -6.91 7.52 -10.20
N LEU A 98 -6.37 7.46 -11.43
CA LEU A 98 -7.14 7.63 -12.65
C LEU A 98 -8.23 6.55 -12.78
N ILE A 99 -7.88 5.28 -12.54
CA ILE A 99 -8.83 4.16 -12.60
C ILE A 99 -9.94 4.35 -11.55
N PHE A 100 -9.60 4.64 -10.29
CA PHE A 100 -10.62 4.88 -9.27
C PHE A 100 -11.51 6.08 -9.58
N SER A 101 -10.94 7.16 -10.13
CA SER A 101 -11.72 8.33 -10.51
C SER A 101 -12.71 7.99 -11.63
N LEU A 102 -12.30 7.19 -12.62
CA LEU A 102 -13.20 6.70 -13.67
C LEU A 102 -14.28 5.74 -13.14
N ILE A 103 -13.99 4.97 -12.09
CA ILE A 103 -14.96 4.02 -11.51
C ILE A 103 -15.99 4.74 -10.65
N PHE A 104 -15.55 5.62 -9.74
CA PHE A 104 -16.44 6.17 -8.72
C PHE A 104 -17.02 7.54 -9.08
N ASN A 105 -16.34 8.35 -9.90
CA ASN A 105 -16.80 9.71 -10.15
C ASN A 105 -17.93 9.76 -11.19
N ALA A 106 -18.76 10.82 -11.12
CA ALA A 106 -19.97 10.98 -11.94
C ALA A 106 -19.68 11.10 -13.45
N TYR A 107 -18.50 11.58 -13.82
CA TYR A 107 -18.07 11.64 -15.23
C TYR A 107 -17.58 10.29 -15.78
N GLY A 108 -17.45 9.28 -14.93
CA GLY A 108 -17.03 7.92 -15.29
C GLY A 108 -18.20 6.94 -15.20
N LEU A 109 -18.07 5.92 -14.35
CA LEU A 109 -19.15 4.95 -14.09
C LEU A 109 -20.10 5.40 -12.97
N GLY A 110 -19.77 6.45 -12.21
CA GLY A 110 -20.65 7.02 -11.20
C GLY A 110 -20.97 6.10 -10.02
N LEU A 111 -20.11 5.12 -9.70
CA LEU A 111 -20.41 4.09 -8.70
C LEU A 111 -20.24 4.54 -7.24
N PHE A 112 -19.96 5.82 -6.99
CA PHE A 112 -19.81 6.34 -5.62
C PHE A 112 -21.07 6.11 -4.79
N GLY A 113 -20.91 5.51 -3.60
CA GLY A 113 -22.01 5.19 -2.69
C GLY A 113 -22.94 4.06 -3.14
N SER A 114 -22.80 3.54 -4.36
CA SER A 114 -23.66 2.47 -4.89
C SER A 114 -23.22 1.05 -4.52
N LEU A 115 -21.94 0.90 -4.16
CA LEU A 115 -21.31 -0.39 -3.87
C LEU A 115 -21.03 -0.56 -2.38
N GLY A 116 -21.28 -1.77 -1.87
CA GLY A 116 -20.91 -2.14 -0.51
C GLY A 116 -19.40 -2.29 -0.30
N VAL A 117 -18.97 -2.31 0.96
CA VAL A 117 -17.54 -2.37 1.36
C VAL A 117 -16.79 -3.53 0.72
N ALA A 118 -17.42 -4.71 0.61
CA ALA A 118 -16.81 -5.89 0.00
C ALA A 118 -16.50 -5.69 -1.49
N ALA A 119 -17.44 -5.13 -2.25
CA ALA A 119 -17.26 -4.83 -3.68
C ALA A 119 -16.18 -3.76 -3.89
N CYS A 120 -16.21 -2.68 -3.09
CA CYS A 120 -15.16 -1.66 -3.12
C CYS A 120 -13.77 -2.24 -2.82
N THR A 121 -13.67 -3.14 -1.85
CA THR A 121 -12.40 -3.81 -1.48
C THR A 121 -11.90 -4.70 -2.61
N ALA A 122 -12.80 -5.46 -3.26
CA ALA A 122 -12.44 -6.30 -4.41
C ALA A 122 -11.94 -5.45 -5.60
N ILE A 123 -12.64 -4.35 -5.91
CA ILE A 123 -12.21 -3.40 -6.94
C ILE A 123 -10.83 -2.85 -6.57
N ALA A 124 -10.63 -2.41 -5.33
CA ALA A 124 -9.33 -1.87 -4.91
C ALA A 124 -8.18 -2.87 -5.06
N PHE A 125 -8.43 -4.13 -4.72
CA PHE A 125 -7.45 -5.20 -4.91
C PHE A 125 -7.14 -5.43 -6.40
N LEU A 126 -8.15 -5.48 -7.26
CA LEU A 126 -7.96 -5.63 -8.71
C LEU A 126 -7.18 -4.45 -9.31
N VAL A 127 -7.53 -3.23 -8.94
CA VAL A 127 -6.83 -2.01 -9.41
C VAL A 127 -5.37 -2.03 -8.95
N ALA A 128 -5.08 -2.47 -7.72
CA ALA A 128 -3.71 -2.61 -7.23
C ALA A 128 -2.92 -3.64 -8.05
N LEU A 129 -3.51 -4.80 -8.37
CA LEU A 129 -2.87 -5.81 -9.21
C LEU A 129 -2.60 -5.31 -10.63
N VAL A 130 -3.59 -4.64 -11.25
CA VAL A 130 -3.44 -4.04 -12.58
C VAL A 130 -2.35 -2.97 -12.57
N SER A 131 -2.32 -2.10 -11.55
CA SER A 131 -1.34 -1.01 -11.45
C SER A 131 0.09 -1.54 -11.27
N ILE A 132 0.29 -2.53 -10.38
CA ILE A 132 1.59 -3.18 -10.19
C ILE A 132 2.00 -3.95 -11.45
N GLY A 133 1.06 -4.66 -12.08
CA GLY A 133 1.28 -5.40 -13.31
C GLY A 133 1.72 -4.49 -14.46
N PHE A 134 0.96 -3.42 -14.70
CA PHE A 134 1.29 -2.39 -15.68
C PHE A 134 2.65 -1.77 -15.41
N ALA A 135 2.92 -1.34 -14.17
CA ALA A 135 4.20 -0.75 -13.80
C ALA A 135 5.37 -1.72 -14.03
N SER A 136 5.21 -2.99 -13.65
CA SER A 136 6.28 -3.99 -13.81
C SER A 136 6.53 -4.36 -15.27
N LEU A 137 5.47 -4.54 -16.07
CA LEU A 137 5.57 -4.80 -17.50
C LEU A 137 6.21 -3.61 -18.22
N TRP A 138 5.80 -2.39 -17.89
CA TRP A 138 6.43 -1.17 -18.41
C TRP A 138 7.92 -1.14 -18.08
N ARG A 139 8.26 -1.41 -16.83
CA ARG A 139 9.65 -1.45 -16.33
C ARG A 139 10.49 -2.58 -16.90
N SER A 140 9.89 -3.57 -17.56
CA SER A 140 10.62 -4.59 -18.33
C SER A 140 11.14 -4.06 -19.68
N ARG A 141 10.48 -3.03 -20.23
CA ARG A 141 10.83 -2.44 -21.52
C ARG A 141 11.52 -1.08 -21.40
N PHE A 142 11.17 -0.28 -20.39
CA PHE A 142 11.65 1.08 -20.20
C PHE A 142 12.36 1.25 -18.86
N GLU A 143 13.42 2.07 -18.85
CA GLU A 143 14.26 2.31 -17.68
C GLU A 143 13.59 3.10 -16.56
N ARG A 144 12.47 3.78 -16.84
CA ARG A 144 11.74 4.66 -15.91
C ARG A 144 10.26 4.63 -16.23
N GLY A 145 9.42 4.85 -15.22
CA GLY A 145 8.00 5.07 -15.47
C GLY A 145 7.77 6.42 -16.16
N PRO A 146 6.70 6.54 -16.96
CA PRO A 146 6.41 7.73 -17.77
C PRO A 146 6.30 8.99 -16.91
N MET A 147 5.62 8.89 -15.76
CA MET A 147 5.39 10.04 -14.88
C MET A 147 6.65 10.43 -14.12
N GLU A 148 7.50 9.46 -13.78
CA GLU A 148 8.81 9.72 -13.19
C GLU A 148 9.74 10.45 -14.15
N VAL A 149 9.67 10.16 -15.46
CA VAL A 149 10.41 10.90 -16.50
C VAL A 149 9.91 12.35 -16.58
N LEU A 150 8.60 12.54 -16.60
CA LEU A 150 8.01 13.87 -16.66
C LEU A 150 8.38 14.71 -15.44
N LEU A 151 8.21 14.15 -14.24
CA LEU A 151 8.59 14.82 -12.99
C LEU A 151 10.07 15.19 -12.99
N ARG A 152 10.96 14.26 -13.37
CA ARG A 152 12.39 14.55 -13.44
C ARG A 152 12.71 15.69 -14.41
N ARG A 153 12.09 15.70 -15.59
CA ARG A 153 12.28 16.79 -16.56
C ARG A 153 11.88 18.13 -15.95
N TRP A 154 10.76 18.16 -15.23
CA TRP A 154 10.26 19.37 -14.59
C TRP A 154 11.15 19.85 -13.42
N THR A 155 11.64 18.95 -12.57
CA THR A 155 12.53 19.33 -11.46
C THR A 155 13.88 19.88 -11.95
N TYR A 156 14.43 19.34 -13.04
CA TYR A 156 15.74 19.77 -13.58
C TYR A 156 15.64 20.82 -14.70
N LEU A 157 14.48 21.45 -14.87
CA LEU A 157 14.21 22.36 -16.00
C LEU A 157 15.02 23.68 -15.91
N GLY A 158 15.61 24.00 -14.74
CA GLY A 158 16.44 25.20 -14.52
C GLY A 158 17.87 24.93 -14.01
N THR A 159 18.33 23.68 -13.98
CA THR A 159 19.71 23.31 -13.58
C THR A 159 20.57 22.94 -14.80
N ARG A 160 20.23 23.52 -15.96
CA ARG A 160 20.95 23.34 -17.23
C ARG A 160 21.63 24.64 -17.63
#